data_AF-A0AAX0J300-F1
#
_entry.id   AF-A0AAX0J300-F1
#
_cell.length_a   1.000
_cell.length_b   1.000
_cell.length_c   1.000
_cell.angle_alpha   90.00
_cell.angle_beta   90.00
_cell.angle_gamma   90.00
#
_symmetry.space_group_name_H-M   'P 1'
#
loop_
_entity.id
_entity.type
_entity.pdbx_description
1 polymer ?
#
loop_
_entity_poly.entity_id
_entity_poly.type
_entity_poly.pdbx_seq_one_letter_code
_entity_poly.pdbx_strand_id
1 'polypeptide(L)'
;MNEMWLHRADLAESAINERHASRLWMLPRTNLAVVAWPPTAKERLFYRWHYWWQAHYLDCLIDAASRRATKARKQRIRDTIVGIRLRNLGRLTKNNYYDDKSWLALALDRERRLNKRAKREYLRVLESNIAAGQDDIQGVLPWRVGEHFFNVPTNGPAAIMLARNGEVEQARELVDWIFDNLINDKGLVMDGLRMSMRGPEIVDPVYPYCQGVVIGACIEIAEALPFEESVQYLAHARAVIHAVAKEMATPEGVINVATGDGDGGLFKGILMRYLADAAVRLPEDSPANIATKKIAKRLVMASAESVWEHRLEVDGLPVFATDWCDDARLPHNYGVGGSALSDIVRVVRIDERDLSVQLSGWMLLEAAARVSLVD
;
A
#
# COMPACT_ATOMS: atom_id res chain seq x y z
N MET A 1 8.62 5.25 -24.68
CA MET A 1 8.12 5.66 -23.36
C MET A 1 7.98 4.47 -22.42
N ASN A 2 7.45 3.33 -22.88
CA ASN A 2 7.21 2.13 -22.06
C ASN A 2 8.50 1.52 -21.49
N GLU A 3 9.55 1.36 -22.31
CA GLU A 3 10.85 0.82 -21.84
C GLU A 3 11.50 1.67 -20.74
N MET A 4 11.29 2.99 -20.78
CA MET A 4 11.80 3.91 -19.76
C MET A 4 11.19 3.60 -18.39
N TRP A 5 9.87 3.47 -18.29
CA TRP A 5 9.20 3.19 -17.01
C TRP A 5 9.53 1.79 -16.48
N LEU A 6 9.65 0.80 -17.35
CA LEU A 6 10.13 -0.54 -16.98
C LEU A 6 11.53 -0.48 -16.36
N HIS A 7 12.43 0.33 -16.94
CA HIS A 7 13.79 0.51 -16.43
C HIS A 7 13.83 1.29 -15.10
N ARG A 8 13.05 2.38 -14.98
CA ARG A 8 12.91 3.15 -13.73
C ARG A 8 12.42 2.28 -12.57
N ALA A 9 11.45 1.40 -12.82
CA ALA A 9 10.97 0.42 -11.85
C ALA A 9 12.05 -0.62 -11.45
N ASP A 10 12.89 -1.06 -12.39
CA ASP A 10 14.05 -1.93 -12.09
C ASP A 10 15.10 -1.22 -11.22
N LEU A 11 15.34 0.07 -11.44
CA LEU A 11 16.26 0.87 -10.61
C LEU A 11 15.72 1.03 -9.18
N ALA A 12 14.42 1.27 -9.01
CA ALA A 12 13.80 1.30 -7.69
C ALA A 12 13.86 -0.04 -6.96
N GLU A 13 13.57 -1.15 -7.64
CA GLU A 13 13.75 -2.49 -7.05
C GLU A 13 15.20 -2.70 -6.58
N SER A 14 16.17 -2.29 -7.40
CA SER A 14 17.59 -2.43 -7.10
C SER A 14 17.98 -1.60 -5.87
N ALA A 15 17.52 -0.34 -5.79
CA ALA A 15 17.70 0.53 -4.63
C ALA A 15 17.20 -0.13 -3.33
N ILE A 16 15.97 -0.66 -3.33
CA ILE A 16 15.41 -1.32 -2.15
C ILE A 16 16.16 -2.59 -1.79
N ASN A 17 16.52 -3.41 -2.80
CA ASN A 17 17.24 -4.66 -2.58
C ASN A 17 18.66 -4.45 -2.03
N GLU A 18 19.33 -3.37 -2.41
CA GLU A 18 20.67 -3.06 -1.93
C GLU A 18 20.66 -2.43 -0.54
N ARG A 19 19.68 -1.55 -0.28
CA ARG A 19 19.67 -0.68 0.90
C ARG A 19 18.87 -1.24 2.07
N HIS A 20 17.77 -1.93 1.77
CA HIS A 20 16.83 -2.40 2.79
C HIS A 20 16.80 -3.93 2.92
N ALA A 21 17.04 -4.69 1.86
CA ALA A 21 16.89 -6.15 1.95
C ALA A 21 18.03 -6.80 2.77
N SER A 22 17.68 -7.61 3.76
CA SER A 22 18.61 -8.29 4.66
C SER A 22 18.09 -9.66 5.08
N ARG A 23 18.99 -10.55 5.50
CA ARG A 23 18.62 -11.85 6.08
C ARG A 23 18.13 -11.66 7.51
N LEU A 24 17.08 -12.39 7.89
CA LEU A 24 16.62 -12.43 9.28
C LEU A 24 17.66 -13.14 10.14
N TRP A 25 18.33 -12.41 11.03
CA TRP A 25 19.30 -12.97 11.98
C TRP A 25 20.36 -13.88 11.33
N MET A 26 20.83 -13.50 10.14
CA MET A 26 21.78 -14.26 9.31
C MET A 26 21.30 -15.64 8.85
N LEU A 27 20.03 -15.99 9.08
CA LEU A 27 19.46 -17.28 8.68
C LEU A 27 19.45 -17.40 7.15
N PRO A 28 19.96 -18.51 6.58
CA PRO A 28 19.92 -18.72 5.14
C PRO A 28 18.47 -18.84 4.65
N ARG A 29 18.24 -18.47 3.37
CA ARG A 29 16.90 -18.53 2.74
C ARG A 29 15.83 -17.71 3.46
N THR A 30 16.25 -16.61 4.08
CA THR A 30 15.37 -15.58 4.63
C THR A 30 15.70 -14.24 3.99
N ASN A 31 14.69 -13.41 3.82
CA ASN A 31 14.82 -12.04 3.34
C ASN A 31 13.80 -11.19 4.09
N LEU A 32 14.16 -10.00 4.54
CA LEU A 32 13.29 -9.03 5.19
C LEU A 32 13.83 -7.63 4.87
N ALA A 33 12.97 -6.61 4.86
CA ALA A 33 13.43 -5.24 4.65
C ALA A 33 13.74 -4.56 6.00
N VAL A 34 14.94 -4.01 6.20
CA VAL A 34 15.20 -3.13 7.35
C VAL A 34 14.38 -1.85 7.19
N VAL A 35 13.88 -1.34 8.32
CA VAL A 35 12.91 -0.24 8.34
C VAL A 35 13.48 1.12 7.93
N ALA A 36 14.81 1.24 7.85
CA ALA A 36 15.47 2.48 7.52
C ALA A 36 16.81 2.25 6.82
N TRP A 37 17.22 3.18 5.95
CA TRP A 37 18.54 3.20 5.34
C TRP A 37 19.19 4.59 5.42
N PRO A 38 20.47 4.70 5.85
CA PRO A 38 21.30 3.63 6.40
C PRO A 38 20.72 3.04 7.71
N PRO A 39 20.81 1.72 7.94
CA PRO A 39 20.25 1.12 9.14
C PRO A 39 21.20 1.23 10.35
N THR A 40 20.64 1.47 11.52
CA THR A 40 21.28 1.29 12.83
C THR A 40 21.43 -0.18 13.18
N ALA A 41 22.24 -0.48 14.21
CA ALA A 41 22.40 -1.85 14.71
C ALA A 41 21.07 -2.50 15.15
N LYS A 42 20.18 -1.74 15.82
CA LYS A 42 18.87 -2.24 16.28
C LYS A 42 17.94 -2.59 15.13
N GLU A 43 17.97 -1.80 14.06
CA GLU A 43 17.17 -2.03 12.85
C GLU A 43 17.70 -3.25 12.07
N ARG A 44 19.03 -3.42 11.96
CA ARG A 44 19.65 -4.63 11.37
C ARG A 44 19.29 -5.92 12.11
N LEU A 45 19.13 -5.85 13.42
CA LEU A 45 18.73 -6.98 14.26
C LEU A 45 17.20 -7.23 14.26
N PHE A 46 16.43 -6.43 13.51
CA PHE A 46 14.97 -6.49 13.49
C PHE A 46 14.35 -6.43 14.90
N TYR A 47 14.91 -5.60 15.79
CA TYR A 47 14.39 -5.44 17.16
C TYR A 47 12.94 -4.92 17.13
N ARG A 48 12.70 -3.86 16.34
CA ARG A 48 11.35 -3.43 15.94
C ARG A 48 10.99 -4.09 14.61
N TRP A 49 9.74 -4.50 14.48
CA TRP A 49 9.22 -5.20 13.31
C TRP A 49 7.88 -4.59 12.92
N HIS A 50 7.82 -4.03 11.70
CA HIS A 50 6.60 -3.47 11.13
C HIS A 50 5.98 -4.52 10.22
N TYR A 51 4.99 -5.25 10.72
CA TYR A 51 4.38 -6.38 10.03
C TYR A 51 3.81 -5.98 8.66
N TRP A 52 3.06 -4.89 8.61
CA TRP A 52 2.43 -4.44 7.37
C TRP A 52 3.39 -3.79 6.37
N TRP A 53 4.48 -3.13 6.82
CA TRP A 53 5.52 -2.66 5.89
C TRP A 53 6.15 -3.82 5.12
N GLN A 54 6.24 -4.99 5.77
CA GLN A 54 6.79 -6.21 5.17
C GLN A 54 5.80 -6.87 4.23
N ALA A 55 4.50 -6.75 4.52
CA ALA A 55 3.46 -7.12 3.57
C ALA A 55 3.56 -6.27 2.30
N HIS A 56 3.74 -4.96 2.42
CA HIS A 56 3.93 -4.06 1.28
C HIS A 56 5.26 -4.26 0.55
N TYR A 57 6.35 -4.55 1.25
CA TYR A 57 7.61 -4.95 0.63
C TYR A 57 7.44 -6.24 -0.20
N LEU A 58 6.75 -7.24 0.36
CA LEU A 58 6.38 -8.44 -0.40
C LEU A 58 5.53 -8.09 -1.62
N ASP A 59 4.62 -7.14 -1.49
CA ASP A 59 3.73 -6.70 -2.58
C ASP A 59 4.50 -6.04 -3.73
N CYS A 60 5.50 -5.19 -3.43
CA CYS A 60 6.40 -4.62 -4.44
C CYS A 60 7.28 -5.67 -5.11
N LEU A 61 7.77 -6.66 -4.35
CA LEU A 61 8.50 -7.80 -4.94
C LEU A 61 7.63 -8.57 -5.93
N ILE A 62 6.34 -8.72 -5.64
CA ILE A 62 5.36 -9.36 -6.52
C ILE A 62 5.09 -8.50 -7.75
N ASP A 63 5.03 -7.17 -7.63
CA ASP A 63 4.94 -6.25 -8.79
C ASP A 63 6.10 -6.47 -9.75
N ALA A 64 7.34 -6.41 -9.25
CA ALA A 64 8.53 -6.62 -10.06
C ALA A 64 8.56 -8.01 -10.70
N ALA A 65 8.14 -9.05 -9.98
CA ALA A 65 8.06 -10.41 -10.52
C ALA A 65 6.94 -10.59 -11.54
N SER A 66 5.84 -9.85 -11.43
CA SER A 66 4.74 -9.84 -12.40
C SER A 66 5.15 -9.10 -13.67
N ARG A 67 5.86 -7.97 -13.54
CA ARG A 67 6.41 -7.20 -14.66
C ARG A 67 7.46 -7.98 -15.43
N ARG A 68 8.40 -8.65 -14.74
CA ARG A 68 9.35 -9.58 -15.36
C ARG A 68 9.73 -10.71 -14.39
N ALA A 69 9.34 -11.93 -14.75
CA ALA A 69 9.56 -13.11 -13.93
C ALA A 69 11.00 -13.64 -14.05
N THR A 70 11.82 -13.47 -13.02
CA THR A 70 13.18 -14.07 -12.94
C THR A 70 13.27 -15.10 -11.83
N LYS A 71 14.23 -16.03 -11.92
CA LYS A 71 14.51 -17.00 -10.84
C LYS A 71 14.87 -16.28 -9.52
N ALA A 72 15.64 -15.21 -9.62
CA ALA A 72 16.05 -14.40 -8.47
C ALA A 72 14.86 -13.73 -7.77
N ARG A 73 13.95 -13.07 -8.52
CA ARG A 73 12.74 -12.46 -7.94
C ARG A 73 11.84 -13.49 -7.28
N LYS A 74 11.59 -14.62 -7.94
CA LYS A 74 10.81 -15.74 -7.36
C LYS A 74 11.44 -16.29 -6.09
N GLN A 75 12.77 -16.40 -6.03
CA GLN A 75 13.47 -16.86 -4.84
C GLN A 75 13.36 -15.83 -3.71
N ARG A 76 13.57 -14.55 -3.99
CA ARG A 76 13.46 -13.46 -3.00
C ARG A 76 12.06 -13.40 -2.39
N ILE A 77 11.00 -13.51 -3.19
CA ILE A 77 9.61 -13.60 -2.70
C ILE A 77 9.47 -14.77 -1.71
N ARG A 78 9.95 -15.96 -2.06
CA ARG A 78 9.89 -17.13 -1.16
C ARG A 78 10.65 -16.89 0.14
N ASP A 79 11.87 -16.36 0.05
CA ASP A 79 12.70 -16.05 1.21
C ASP A 79 12.06 -14.95 2.09
N THR A 80 11.34 -14.00 1.49
CA THR A 80 10.57 -12.96 2.20
C THR A 80 9.45 -13.57 3.01
N ILE A 81 8.65 -14.46 2.41
CA ILE A 81 7.55 -15.13 3.09
C ILE A 81 8.06 -16.00 4.24
N VAL A 82 9.18 -16.71 4.05
CA VAL A 82 9.83 -17.46 5.13
C VAL A 82 10.30 -16.52 6.23
N GLY A 83 10.94 -15.40 5.88
CA GLY A 83 11.37 -14.37 6.82
C GLY A 83 10.22 -13.83 7.68
N ILE A 84 9.10 -13.44 7.06
CA ILE A 84 7.91 -12.92 7.75
C ILE A 84 7.38 -13.97 8.74
N ARG A 85 7.22 -15.22 8.31
CA ARG A 85 6.71 -16.31 9.17
C ARG A 85 7.61 -16.58 10.36
N LEU A 86 8.93 -16.58 10.17
CA LEU A 86 9.90 -16.80 11.24
C LEU A 86 9.93 -15.61 12.21
N ARG A 87 9.97 -14.37 11.69
CA ARG A 87 10.04 -13.17 12.53
C ARG A 87 8.76 -12.91 13.33
N ASN A 88 7.62 -13.43 12.87
CA ASN A 88 6.35 -13.35 13.59
C ASN A 88 6.31 -14.20 14.88
N LEU A 89 7.26 -15.12 15.08
CA LEU A 89 7.39 -15.96 16.30
C LEU A 89 6.09 -16.70 16.68
N GLY A 90 5.30 -17.10 15.67
CA GLY A 90 4.00 -17.74 15.85
C GLY A 90 3.19 -17.77 14.56
N ARG A 91 1.92 -18.20 14.67
CA ARG A 91 0.97 -18.15 13.56
C ARG A 91 0.75 -16.71 13.12
N LEU A 92 0.62 -16.47 11.81
CA LEU A 92 0.36 -15.13 11.25
C LEU A 92 -0.90 -14.49 11.85
N THR A 93 -1.88 -15.31 12.22
CA THR A 93 -3.13 -14.91 12.89
C THR A 93 -2.95 -14.37 14.31
N LYS A 94 -1.75 -14.49 14.91
CA LYS A 94 -1.48 -13.98 16.27
C LYS A 94 -1.39 -12.44 16.31
N ASN A 95 -1.21 -11.79 15.17
CA ASN A 95 -1.27 -10.33 15.13
C ASN A 95 -2.72 -9.87 15.45
N ASN A 96 -2.86 -8.96 16.42
CA ASN A 96 -4.17 -8.48 16.85
C ASN A 96 -4.74 -7.42 15.91
N TYR A 97 -3.92 -6.84 15.03
CA TYR A 97 -4.30 -5.82 14.06
C TYR A 97 -4.89 -6.48 12.81
N TYR A 98 -6.15 -6.16 12.48
CA TYR A 98 -6.83 -6.77 11.34
C TYR A 98 -6.37 -6.18 10.00
N ASP A 99 -6.09 -4.88 9.94
CA ASP A 99 -5.42 -4.22 8.81
C ASP A 99 -4.09 -4.89 8.47
N ASP A 100 -3.18 -5.06 9.43
CA ASP A 100 -1.89 -5.75 9.25
C ASP A 100 -2.09 -7.13 8.60
N LYS A 101 -3.04 -7.91 9.13
CA LYS A 101 -3.36 -9.25 8.62
C LYS A 101 -3.90 -9.18 7.20
N SER A 102 -4.81 -8.26 6.91
CA SER A 102 -5.41 -8.06 5.58
C SER A 102 -4.36 -7.66 4.54
N TRP A 103 -3.43 -6.76 4.87
CA TRP A 103 -2.33 -6.40 3.97
C TRP A 103 -1.47 -7.60 3.59
N LEU A 104 -1.12 -8.44 4.58
CA LEU A 104 -0.36 -9.65 4.30
C LEU A 104 -1.19 -10.67 3.51
N ALA A 105 -2.47 -10.85 3.82
CA ALA A 105 -3.36 -11.75 3.08
C ALA A 105 -3.44 -11.37 1.60
N LEU A 106 -3.60 -10.07 1.29
CA LEU A 106 -3.60 -9.57 -0.08
C LEU A 106 -2.29 -9.86 -0.82
N ALA A 107 -1.13 -9.56 -0.20
CA ALA A 107 0.17 -9.84 -0.82
C ALA A 107 0.38 -11.35 -1.04
N LEU A 108 -0.04 -12.19 -0.10
CA LEU A 108 0.05 -13.64 -0.21
C LEU A 108 -0.88 -14.21 -1.29
N ASP A 109 -2.09 -13.67 -1.47
CA ASP A 109 -2.99 -14.05 -2.55
C ASP A 109 -2.42 -13.66 -3.91
N ARG A 110 -1.85 -12.45 -4.03
CA ARG A 110 -1.16 -12.04 -5.27
C ARG A 110 0.00 -12.96 -5.63
N GLU A 111 0.80 -13.39 -4.65
CA GLU A 111 1.85 -14.40 -4.90
C GLU A 111 1.26 -15.73 -5.35
N ARG A 112 0.18 -16.20 -4.72
CA ARG A 112 -0.50 -17.45 -5.09
C ARG A 112 -0.98 -17.42 -6.54
N ARG A 113 -1.51 -16.27 -7.00
CA ARG A 113 -1.95 -16.07 -8.39
C ARG A 113 -0.77 -16.10 -9.37
N LEU A 114 0.38 -15.51 -9.00
CA LEU A 114 1.62 -15.56 -9.79
C LEU A 114 2.23 -16.97 -9.84
N ASN A 115 2.07 -17.75 -8.78
CA ASN A 115 2.60 -19.12 -8.64
C ASN A 115 1.48 -20.11 -8.31
N LYS A 116 0.68 -20.50 -9.32
CA LYS A 116 -0.48 -21.40 -9.18
C LYS A 116 -0.20 -22.75 -8.50
N ARG A 117 1.07 -23.17 -8.39
CA ARG A 117 1.47 -24.41 -7.70
C ARG A 117 1.63 -24.24 -6.19
N ALA A 118 1.66 -23.01 -5.67
CA ALA A 118 1.82 -22.74 -4.25
C ALA A 118 0.52 -23.07 -3.48
N LYS A 119 0.48 -24.23 -2.82
CA LYS A 119 -0.53 -24.50 -1.79
C LYS A 119 -0.12 -23.80 -0.50
N ARG A 120 -0.91 -22.82 -0.06
CA ARG A 120 -0.63 -22.04 1.15
C ARG A 120 -1.78 -22.19 2.13
N GLU A 121 -1.75 -23.26 2.90
CA GLU A 121 -2.71 -23.49 3.99
C GLU A 121 -2.74 -22.31 4.98
N TYR A 122 -1.59 -21.71 5.27
CA TYR A 122 -1.48 -20.54 6.14
C TYR A 122 -2.15 -19.27 5.58
N LEU A 123 -2.31 -19.15 4.26
CA LEU A 123 -3.08 -18.05 3.67
C LEU A 123 -4.56 -18.25 3.99
N ARG A 124 -5.11 -19.44 3.72
CA ARG A 124 -6.51 -19.76 4.05
C ARG A 124 -6.83 -19.59 5.53
N VAL A 125 -5.93 -20.04 6.40
CA VAL A 125 -6.08 -19.83 7.86
C VAL A 125 -6.07 -18.34 8.23
N LEU A 126 -5.29 -17.51 7.53
CA LEU A 126 -5.25 -16.07 7.75
C LEU A 126 -6.53 -15.40 7.24
N GLU A 127 -7.00 -15.75 6.04
CA GLU A 127 -8.24 -15.25 5.43
C GLU A 127 -9.44 -15.59 6.31
N SER A 128 -9.59 -16.86 6.72
CA SER A 128 -10.66 -17.27 7.64
C SER A 128 -10.58 -16.58 8.99
N ASN A 129 -9.37 -16.28 9.49
CA ASN A 129 -9.22 -15.53 10.74
C ASN A 129 -9.64 -14.06 10.60
N ILE A 130 -9.44 -13.45 9.43
CA ILE A 130 -9.89 -12.08 9.17
C ILE A 130 -11.41 -12.08 9.05
N ALA A 131 -11.99 -12.95 8.21
CA ALA A 131 -13.43 -13.03 8.01
C ALA A 131 -14.20 -13.30 9.32
N ALA A 132 -13.69 -14.22 10.17
CA ALA A 132 -14.28 -14.50 11.48
C ALA A 132 -14.15 -13.36 12.51
N GLY A 133 -13.46 -12.28 12.17
CA GLY A 133 -13.27 -11.12 13.03
C GLY A 133 -14.34 -10.03 12.91
N GLN A 134 -15.28 -10.17 11.96
CA GLN A 134 -16.35 -9.21 11.73
C GLN A 134 -17.20 -9.06 13.00
N ASP A 135 -17.51 -7.82 13.36
CA ASP A 135 -18.33 -7.53 14.53
C ASP A 135 -19.81 -7.81 14.22
N ASP A 136 -20.48 -8.58 15.09
CA ASP A 136 -21.87 -9.03 14.88
C ASP A 136 -22.87 -7.86 14.84
N ILE A 137 -22.54 -6.71 15.45
CA ILE A 137 -23.44 -5.57 15.55
C ILE A 137 -23.19 -4.61 14.39
N GLN A 138 -21.93 -4.27 14.12
CA GLN A 138 -21.57 -3.32 13.08
C GLN A 138 -21.54 -3.93 11.68
N GLY A 139 -21.42 -5.26 11.57
CA GLY A 139 -21.25 -5.92 10.28
C GLY A 139 -19.93 -5.56 9.60
N VAL A 140 -18.95 -5.04 10.35
CA VAL A 140 -17.62 -4.65 9.83
C VAL A 140 -16.52 -5.05 10.80
N LEU A 141 -15.27 -5.04 10.32
CA LEU A 141 -14.11 -5.42 11.12
C LEU A 141 -13.63 -4.27 12.00
N PRO A 142 -13.37 -4.51 13.30
CA PRO A 142 -12.66 -3.55 14.12
C PRO A 142 -11.19 -3.50 13.70
N TRP A 143 -10.51 -2.38 13.99
CA TRP A 143 -9.09 -2.21 13.72
C TRP A 143 -8.25 -3.28 14.41
N ARG A 144 -8.59 -3.59 15.67
CA ARG A 144 -7.91 -4.57 16.50
C ARG A 144 -8.89 -5.47 17.22
N VAL A 145 -8.47 -6.71 17.48
CA VAL A 145 -9.22 -7.67 18.31
C VAL A 145 -9.64 -7.03 19.64
N GLY A 146 -10.95 -6.97 19.90
CA GLY A 146 -11.54 -6.46 21.12
C GLY A 146 -11.65 -4.94 21.22
N GLU A 147 -11.37 -4.20 20.13
CA GLU A 147 -11.59 -2.75 20.08
C GLU A 147 -12.90 -2.40 19.36
N HIS A 148 -13.40 -1.19 19.62
CA HIS A 148 -14.63 -0.66 19.03
C HIS A 148 -14.35 0.50 18.06
N PHE A 149 -13.21 0.44 17.36
CA PHE A 149 -12.84 1.37 16.31
C PHE A 149 -12.85 0.63 14.98
N PHE A 150 -13.66 1.08 14.04
CA PHE A 150 -13.88 0.46 12.74
C PHE A 150 -13.33 1.40 11.68
N ASN A 151 -12.30 0.98 10.96
CA ASN A 151 -11.56 1.87 10.07
C ASN A 151 -11.43 1.31 8.65
N VAL A 152 -11.29 2.21 7.68
CA VAL A 152 -11.12 1.90 6.26
C VAL A 152 -9.86 1.09 5.97
N PRO A 153 -8.71 1.34 6.64
CA PRO A 153 -7.50 0.52 6.47
C PRO A 153 -7.68 -0.96 6.81
N THR A 154 -8.68 -1.30 7.61
CA THR A 154 -9.06 -2.69 7.88
C THR A 154 -10.08 -3.19 6.87
N ASN A 155 -11.17 -2.44 6.70
CA ASN A 155 -12.35 -2.90 5.97
C ASN A 155 -12.19 -2.85 4.45
N GLY A 156 -11.45 -1.87 3.91
CA GLY A 156 -11.15 -1.80 2.47
C GLY A 156 -10.31 -3.00 1.98
N PRO A 157 -9.14 -3.29 2.59
CA PRO A 157 -8.36 -4.48 2.25
C PRO A 157 -9.09 -5.81 2.48
N ALA A 158 -9.92 -5.90 3.53
CA ALA A 158 -10.75 -7.07 3.78
C ALA A 158 -11.82 -7.25 2.69
N ALA A 159 -12.47 -6.17 2.23
CA ALA A 159 -13.42 -6.23 1.13
C ALA A 159 -12.76 -6.71 -0.17
N ILE A 160 -11.56 -6.22 -0.49
CA ILE A 160 -10.75 -6.72 -1.63
C ILE A 160 -10.49 -8.23 -1.48
N MET A 161 -10.11 -8.68 -0.28
CA MET A 161 -9.86 -10.10 0.00
C MET A 161 -11.12 -10.95 -0.19
N LEU A 162 -12.25 -10.54 0.37
CA LEU A 162 -13.53 -11.23 0.31
C LEU A 162 -14.05 -11.33 -1.14
N ALA A 163 -14.04 -10.22 -1.88
CA ALA A 163 -14.44 -10.19 -3.28
C ALA A 163 -13.60 -11.16 -4.13
N ARG A 164 -12.28 -11.16 -3.93
CA ARG A 164 -11.33 -12.07 -4.62
C ARG A 164 -11.51 -13.54 -4.30
N ASN A 165 -12.10 -13.85 -3.14
CA ASN A 165 -12.41 -15.20 -2.68
C ASN A 165 -13.83 -15.66 -3.08
N GLY A 166 -14.63 -14.77 -3.68
CA GLY A 166 -16.01 -15.05 -4.10
C GLY A 166 -17.05 -14.77 -3.01
N GLU A 167 -16.63 -14.22 -1.86
CA GLU A 167 -17.51 -13.79 -0.76
C GLU A 167 -18.03 -12.36 -1.06
N VAL A 168 -18.65 -12.20 -2.23
CA VAL A 168 -18.98 -10.88 -2.79
C VAL A 168 -19.97 -10.11 -1.91
N GLU A 169 -21.00 -10.77 -1.39
CA GLU A 169 -22.00 -10.12 -0.52
C GLU A 169 -21.36 -9.54 0.76
N GLN A 170 -20.45 -10.26 1.40
CA GLN A 170 -19.72 -9.72 2.56
C GLN A 170 -18.79 -8.57 2.17
N ALA A 171 -18.16 -8.63 0.99
CA ALA A 171 -17.37 -7.51 0.49
C ALA A 171 -18.23 -6.25 0.27
N ARG A 172 -19.47 -6.42 -0.21
CA ARG A 172 -20.45 -5.35 -0.38
C ARG A 172 -20.84 -4.74 0.95
N GLU A 173 -21.17 -5.55 1.96
CA GLU A 173 -21.48 -5.06 3.32
C GLU A 173 -20.38 -4.14 3.86
N LEU A 174 -19.11 -4.52 3.72
CA LEU A 174 -17.98 -3.71 4.16
C LEU A 174 -17.86 -2.39 3.39
N VAL A 175 -18.03 -2.42 2.06
CA VAL A 175 -17.89 -1.22 1.22
C VAL A 175 -19.07 -0.29 1.41
N ASP A 176 -20.29 -0.82 1.46
CA ASP A 176 -21.52 -0.04 1.63
C ASP A 176 -21.49 0.66 3.00
N TRP A 177 -21.05 -0.03 4.07
CA TRP A 177 -20.84 0.61 5.37
C TRP A 177 -19.84 1.78 5.31
N ILE A 178 -18.75 1.65 4.55
CA ILE A 178 -17.81 2.76 4.34
C ILE A 178 -18.51 3.94 3.63
N PHE A 179 -19.28 3.68 2.58
CA PHE A 179 -19.98 4.74 1.85
C PHE A 179 -21.07 5.42 2.68
N ASP A 180 -21.79 4.68 3.51
CA ASP A 180 -22.87 5.19 4.36
C ASP A 180 -22.36 6.05 5.52
N ASN A 181 -21.16 5.77 6.03
CA ASN A 181 -20.68 6.38 7.27
C ASN A 181 -19.45 7.29 7.11
N LEU A 182 -18.61 7.05 6.10
CA LEU A 182 -17.24 7.59 6.07
C LEU A 182 -16.93 8.46 4.85
N ILE A 183 -17.93 8.91 4.09
CA ILE A 183 -17.75 9.88 3.01
C ILE A 183 -17.98 11.29 3.55
N ASN A 184 -16.97 12.17 3.40
CA ASN A 184 -17.11 13.56 3.80
C ASN A 184 -17.81 14.41 2.71
N ASP A 185 -18.03 15.68 3.01
CA ASP A 185 -18.65 16.68 2.12
C ASP A 185 -17.91 16.90 0.79
N LYS A 186 -16.62 16.55 0.73
CA LYS A 186 -15.78 16.62 -0.47
C LYS A 186 -15.79 15.33 -1.29
N GLY A 187 -16.50 14.29 -0.85
CA GLY A 187 -16.51 12.98 -1.49
C GLY A 187 -15.25 12.14 -1.22
N LEU A 188 -14.45 12.51 -0.23
CA LEU A 188 -13.29 11.74 0.22
C LEU A 188 -13.66 10.81 1.38
N VAL A 189 -12.95 9.69 1.44
CA VAL A 189 -13.15 8.66 2.47
C VAL A 189 -12.36 9.03 3.73
N MET A 190 -13.04 9.19 4.85
CA MET A 190 -12.50 9.41 6.19
C MET A 190 -11.92 8.11 6.79
N ASP A 191 -11.08 8.22 7.82
CA ASP A 191 -10.32 7.09 8.37
C ASP A 191 -11.20 6.02 9.01
N GLY A 192 -12.19 6.42 9.83
CA GLY A 192 -13.02 5.43 10.52
C GLY A 192 -14.10 6.01 11.44
N LEU A 193 -14.70 5.11 12.21
CA LEU A 193 -15.76 5.38 13.17
C LEU A 193 -15.44 4.66 14.47
N ARG A 194 -15.47 5.39 15.58
CA ARG A 194 -15.27 4.86 16.93
C ARG A 194 -16.60 4.79 17.65
N MET A 195 -16.95 3.63 18.18
CA MET A 195 -18.10 3.50 19.06
C MET A 195 -17.69 3.87 20.49
N SER A 196 -18.34 4.91 21.02
CA SER A 196 -18.19 5.37 22.40
C SER A 196 -19.50 5.20 23.18
N MET A 197 -19.47 5.42 24.50
CA MET A 197 -20.69 5.40 25.32
C MET A 197 -21.71 6.48 24.92
N ARG A 198 -21.30 7.49 24.15
CA ARG A 198 -22.18 8.57 23.66
C ARG A 198 -22.75 8.29 22.27
N GLY A 199 -22.34 7.21 21.64
CA GLY A 199 -22.72 6.85 20.27
C GLY A 199 -21.51 6.78 19.32
N PRO A 200 -21.77 6.72 18.00
CA PRO A 200 -20.73 6.70 16.98
C PRO A 200 -20.03 8.06 16.88
N GLU A 201 -18.70 8.05 16.90
CA GLU A 201 -17.82 9.20 16.74
C GLU A 201 -16.98 9.02 15.48
N ILE A 202 -17.14 9.92 14.50
CA ILE A 202 -16.37 9.90 13.26
C ILE A 202 -14.92 10.31 13.53
N VAL A 203 -13.99 9.55 12.98
CA VAL A 203 -12.56 9.85 12.91
C VAL A 203 -12.31 10.37 11.50
N ASP A 204 -12.35 11.69 11.37
CA ASP A 204 -12.40 12.45 10.11
C ASP A 204 -11.07 12.65 9.33
N PRO A 205 -9.86 12.28 9.81
CA PRO A 205 -8.66 12.38 8.99
C PRO A 205 -8.84 11.65 7.66
N VAL A 206 -8.38 12.30 6.60
CA VAL A 206 -8.44 11.75 5.25
C VAL A 206 -7.03 11.41 4.79
N TYR A 207 -6.82 10.14 4.45
CA TYR A 207 -5.52 9.66 4.01
C TYR A 207 -5.58 9.05 2.60
N PRO A 208 -4.49 9.15 1.81
CA PRO A 208 -4.45 8.62 0.44
C PRO A 208 -4.78 7.13 0.32
N TYR A 209 -4.25 6.30 1.21
CA TYR A 209 -4.47 4.85 1.19
C TYR A 209 -5.92 4.43 1.42
N CYS A 210 -6.68 5.16 2.26
CA CYS A 210 -8.12 4.93 2.43
C CYS A 210 -8.87 5.05 1.10
N GLN A 211 -8.51 6.05 0.29
CA GLN A 211 -9.10 6.24 -1.04
C GLN A 211 -8.72 5.08 -1.95
N GLY A 212 -7.44 4.70 -1.93
CA GLY A 212 -6.91 3.61 -2.75
C GLY A 212 -7.63 2.29 -2.50
N VAL A 213 -7.76 1.87 -1.23
CA VAL A 213 -8.40 0.58 -0.92
C VAL A 213 -9.88 0.55 -1.25
N VAL A 214 -10.59 1.68 -1.12
CA VAL A 214 -12.00 1.76 -1.50
C VAL A 214 -12.15 1.68 -3.02
N ILE A 215 -11.29 2.35 -3.80
CA ILE A 215 -11.23 2.20 -5.26
C ILE A 215 -10.98 0.73 -5.64
N GLY A 216 -9.98 0.10 -5.00
CA GLY A 216 -9.64 -1.30 -5.23
C GLY A 216 -10.81 -2.24 -4.92
N ALA A 217 -11.46 -2.07 -3.76
CA ALA A 217 -12.59 -2.89 -3.34
C ALA A 217 -13.77 -2.77 -4.32
N CYS A 218 -14.11 -1.54 -4.72
CA CYS A 218 -15.18 -1.30 -5.69
C CYS A 218 -14.93 -2.00 -7.03
N ILE A 219 -13.68 -1.96 -7.54
CA ILE A 219 -13.32 -2.63 -8.80
C ILE A 219 -13.42 -4.15 -8.67
N GLU A 220 -12.91 -4.73 -7.58
CA GLU A 220 -12.97 -6.19 -7.36
C GLU A 220 -14.42 -6.69 -7.19
N ILE A 221 -15.27 -5.93 -6.50
CA ILE A 221 -16.70 -6.23 -6.36
C ILE A 221 -17.39 -6.12 -7.71
N ALA A 222 -17.17 -5.03 -8.45
CA ALA A 222 -17.79 -4.81 -9.76
C ALA A 222 -17.45 -5.93 -10.76
N GLU A 223 -16.19 -6.40 -10.79
CA GLU A 223 -15.78 -7.50 -11.67
C GLU A 223 -16.39 -8.86 -11.28
N ALA A 224 -16.83 -9.01 -10.03
CA ALA A 224 -17.44 -10.24 -9.53
C ALA A 224 -18.98 -10.27 -9.67
N LEU A 225 -19.60 -9.14 -10.05
CA LEU A 225 -21.05 -8.98 -10.13
C LEU A 225 -21.58 -9.02 -11.58
N PRO A 226 -22.89 -9.32 -11.76
CA PRO A 226 -23.60 -9.01 -12.98
C PRO A 226 -23.55 -7.51 -13.32
N PHE A 227 -23.80 -7.18 -14.59
CA PHE A 227 -23.66 -5.81 -15.08
C PHE A 227 -24.51 -4.81 -14.28
N GLU A 228 -25.78 -5.11 -14.05
CA GLU A 228 -26.73 -4.21 -13.38
C GLU A 228 -26.29 -3.83 -11.96
N GLU A 229 -25.74 -4.79 -11.21
CA GLU A 229 -25.28 -4.58 -9.84
C GLU A 229 -23.89 -3.94 -9.79
N SER A 230 -23.03 -4.24 -10.78
CA SER A 230 -21.67 -3.66 -10.84
C SER A 230 -21.66 -2.14 -11.08
N VAL A 231 -22.70 -1.59 -11.71
CA VAL A 231 -22.81 -0.15 -12.03
C VAL A 231 -22.67 0.73 -10.79
N GLN A 232 -23.22 0.32 -9.64
CA GLN A 232 -23.13 1.07 -8.39
C GLN A 232 -21.68 1.17 -7.92
N TYR A 233 -20.97 0.05 -7.84
CA TYR A 233 -19.57 0.03 -7.39
C TYR A 233 -18.63 0.73 -8.37
N LEU A 234 -18.90 0.66 -9.68
CA LEU A 234 -18.19 1.49 -10.66
C LEU A 234 -18.50 2.98 -10.47
N ALA A 235 -19.72 3.37 -10.11
CA ALA A 235 -20.04 4.76 -9.74
C ALA A 235 -19.28 5.22 -8.50
N HIS A 236 -19.22 4.39 -7.47
CA HIS A 236 -18.44 4.63 -6.25
C HIS A 236 -16.95 4.84 -6.55
N ALA A 237 -16.32 3.93 -7.30
CA ALA A 237 -14.92 4.06 -7.70
C ALA A 237 -14.65 5.37 -8.47
N ARG A 238 -15.54 5.72 -9.42
CA ARG A 238 -15.46 6.98 -10.16
C ARG A 238 -15.52 8.19 -9.23
N ALA A 239 -16.50 8.23 -8.33
CA ALA A 239 -16.69 9.35 -7.41
C ALA A 239 -15.43 9.59 -6.56
N VAL A 240 -14.85 8.53 -5.99
CA VAL A 240 -13.62 8.63 -5.18
C VAL A 240 -12.43 9.10 -6.04
N ILE A 241 -12.26 8.58 -7.26
CA ILE A 241 -11.18 9.02 -8.17
C ILE A 241 -11.33 10.50 -8.52
N HIS A 242 -12.55 10.97 -8.77
CA HIS A 242 -12.81 12.38 -9.04
C HIS A 242 -12.51 13.26 -7.82
N ALA A 243 -12.91 12.85 -6.62
CA ALA A 243 -12.59 13.56 -5.37
C ALA A 243 -11.07 13.61 -5.12
N VAL A 244 -10.36 12.49 -5.30
CA VAL A 244 -8.88 12.45 -5.22
C VAL A 244 -8.24 13.41 -6.20
N ALA A 245 -8.67 13.40 -7.47
CA ALA A 245 -8.12 14.28 -8.50
C ALA A 245 -8.33 15.77 -8.19
N LYS A 246 -9.40 16.13 -7.49
CA LYS A 246 -9.76 17.51 -7.17
C LYS A 246 -9.10 18.00 -5.87
N GLU A 247 -9.05 17.15 -4.86
CA GLU A 247 -8.75 17.57 -3.48
C GLU A 247 -7.36 17.11 -2.99
N MET A 248 -6.73 16.13 -3.65
CA MET A 248 -5.43 15.57 -3.24
C MET A 248 -4.30 15.78 -4.26
N ALA A 249 -4.62 16.21 -5.47
CA ALA A 249 -3.65 16.45 -6.53
C ALA A 249 -3.28 17.94 -6.64
N THR A 250 -2.03 18.23 -7.02
CA THR A 250 -1.63 19.56 -7.48
C THR A 250 -2.33 19.91 -8.81
N PRO A 251 -2.31 21.18 -9.26
CA PRO A 251 -2.83 21.56 -10.58
C PRO A 251 -2.23 20.74 -11.74
N GLU A 252 -0.98 20.33 -11.61
CA GLU A 252 -0.25 19.50 -12.58
C GLU A 252 -0.67 18.02 -12.53
N GLY A 253 -1.42 17.62 -11.50
CA GLY A 253 -1.92 16.25 -11.32
C GLY A 253 -1.02 15.36 -10.46
N VAL A 254 -0.07 15.93 -9.70
CA VAL A 254 0.78 15.18 -8.78
C VAL A 254 0.04 14.95 -7.46
N ILE A 255 -0.05 13.71 -6.98
CA ILE A 255 -0.56 13.46 -5.62
C ILE A 255 0.51 13.87 -4.62
N ASN A 256 0.25 14.92 -3.83
CA ASN A 256 1.23 15.43 -2.87
C ASN A 256 0.63 15.78 -1.51
N VAL A 257 -0.21 14.88 -0.97
CA VAL A 257 -0.75 15.05 0.38
C VAL A 257 0.36 14.83 1.41
N ALA A 258 0.50 15.80 2.33
CA ALA A 258 1.42 15.74 3.45
C ALA A 258 1.08 14.56 4.36
N THR A 259 1.90 13.52 4.27
CA THR A 259 1.72 12.24 4.98
C THR A 259 2.90 11.92 5.90
N GLY A 260 4.01 12.65 5.76
CA GLY A 260 5.18 12.56 6.63
C GLY A 260 5.96 11.25 6.47
N ASP A 261 6.56 10.83 7.58
CA ASP A 261 7.38 9.62 7.69
C ASP A 261 6.62 8.44 8.33
N GLY A 262 7.35 7.39 8.71
CA GLY A 262 6.77 6.27 9.44
C GLY A 262 5.67 5.60 8.62
N ASP A 263 4.52 5.33 9.24
CA ASP A 263 3.42 4.66 8.56
C ASP A 263 2.86 5.49 7.38
N GLY A 264 2.85 6.82 7.53
CA GLY A 264 2.34 7.74 6.50
C GLY A 264 3.13 7.68 5.19
N GLY A 265 4.40 7.29 5.26
CA GLY A 265 5.25 7.11 4.08
C GLY A 265 4.69 6.11 3.06
N LEU A 266 3.89 5.13 3.47
CA LEU A 266 3.27 4.12 2.57
C LEU A 266 1.98 4.60 1.90
N PHE A 267 1.34 5.65 2.41
CA PHE A 267 -0.05 5.94 2.07
C PHE A 267 -0.24 6.30 0.60
N LYS A 268 0.66 7.14 0.05
CA LYS A 268 0.60 7.54 -1.35
C LYS A 268 0.85 6.36 -2.30
N GLY A 269 1.80 5.48 -1.99
CA GLY A 269 2.09 4.29 -2.80
C GLY A 269 0.90 3.36 -2.93
N ILE A 270 0.15 3.16 -1.83
CA ILE A 270 -1.07 2.35 -1.82
C ILE A 270 -2.15 2.98 -2.71
N LEU A 271 -2.34 4.29 -2.66
CA LEU A 271 -3.25 4.99 -3.58
C LEU A 271 -2.84 4.78 -5.04
N MET A 272 -1.55 4.94 -5.37
CA MET A 272 -1.04 4.78 -6.73
C MET A 272 -1.28 3.38 -7.30
N ARG A 273 -1.14 2.34 -6.47
CA ARG A 273 -1.45 0.96 -6.87
C ARG A 273 -2.88 0.83 -7.38
N TYR A 274 -3.84 1.35 -6.63
CA TYR A 274 -5.26 1.19 -6.97
C TYR A 274 -5.74 2.19 -8.03
N LEU A 275 -5.11 3.36 -8.16
CA LEU A 275 -5.30 4.22 -9.33
C LEU A 275 -4.78 3.55 -10.62
N ALA A 276 -3.65 2.84 -10.56
CA ALA A 276 -3.20 2.03 -11.69
C ALA A 276 -4.13 0.86 -11.99
N ASP A 277 -4.73 0.23 -10.97
CA ASP A 277 -5.81 -0.74 -11.20
C ASP A 277 -6.98 -0.10 -11.94
N ALA A 278 -7.46 1.07 -11.51
CA ALA A 278 -8.54 1.78 -12.17
C ALA A 278 -8.20 2.15 -13.62
N ALA A 279 -7.01 2.66 -13.87
CA ALA A 279 -6.53 3.03 -15.20
C ALA A 279 -6.49 1.84 -16.18
N VAL A 280 -6.21 0.63 -15.67
CA VAL A 280 -6.07 -0.57 -16.50
C VAL A 280 -7.36 -1.38 -16.61
N ARG A 281 -8.11 -1.52 -15.50
CA ARG A 281 -9.19 -2.51 -15.35
C ARG A 281 -10.60 -1.95 -15.55
N LEU A 282 -10.83 -0.65 -15.35
CA LEU A 282 -12.18 -0.10 -15.57
C LEU A 282 -12.64 -0.40 -17.01
N PRO A 283 -13.91 -0.80 -17.20
CA PRO A 283 -14.44 -1.09 -18.54
C PRO A 283 -14.55 0.20 -19.36
N GLU A 284 -14.41 0.10 -20.69
CA GLU A 284 -14.56 1.24 -21.62
C GLU A 284 -15.94 1.26 -22.27
N ASP A 285 -16.94 0.81 -21.51
CA ASP A 285 -18.34 0.68 -21.90
C ASP A 285 -19.17 1.97 -21.78
N SER A 286 -18.62 3.00 -21.11
CA SER A 286 -19.26 4.30 -20.95
C SER A 286 -18.28 5.47 -21.06
N PRO A 287 -18.73 6.65 -21.54
CA PRO A 287 -17.90 7.86 -21.58
C PRO A 287 -17.35 8.24 -20.19
N ALA A 288 -18.13 8.00 -19.14
CA ALA A 288 -17.72 8.26 -17.76
C ALA A 288 -16.56 7.36 -17.34
N ASN A 289 -16.61 6.05 -17.62
CA ASN A 289 -15.51 5.15 -17.28
C ASN A 289 -14.24 5.48 -18.09
N ILE A 290 -14.37 5.79 -19.38
CA ILE A 290 -13.25 6.23 -20.22
C ILE A 290 -12.60 7.51 -19.66
N ALA A 291 -13.40 8.49 -19.24
CA ALA A 291 -12.88 9.71 -18.63
C ALA A 291 -12.16 9.42 -17.29
N THR A 292 -12.74 8.57 -16.44
CA THR A 292 -12.13 8.19 -15.17
C THR A 292 -10.82 7.42 -15.36
N LYS A 293 -10.72 6.51 -16.34
CA LYS A 293 -9.46 5.84 -16.71
C LYS A 293 -8.37 6.85 -17.06
N LYS A 294 -8.70 7.86 -17.87
CA LYS A 294 -7.77 8.93 -18.26
C LYS A 294 -7.32 9.76 -17.05
N ILE A 295 -8.23 10.06 -16.11
CA ILE A 295 -7.89 10.77 -14.86
C ILE A 295 -6.93 9.93 -14.02
N ALA A 296 -7.27 8.67 -13.74
CA ALA A 296 -6.45 7.78 -12.93
C ALA A 296 -5.05 7.59 -13.55
N LYS A 297 -4.98 7.38 -14.87
CA LYS A 297 -3.73 7.35 -15.61
C LYS A 297 -2.92 8.63 -15.45
N ARG A 298 -3.53 9.80 -15.66
CA ARG A 298 -2.86 11.10 -15.54
C ARG A 298 -2.25 11.29 -14.15
N LEU A 299 -3.00 10.96 -13.09
CA LEU A 299 -2.52 11.07 -11.71
C LEU A 299 -1.30 10.19 -11.45
N VAL A 300 -1.31 8.93 -11.92
CA VAL A 300 -0.18 8.01 -11.79
C VAL A 300 1.03 8.51 -12.56
N MET A 301 0.86 8.88 -13.83
CA MET A 301 1.99 9.29 -14.68
C MET A 301 2.61 10.61 -14.23
N ALA A 302 1.79 11.63 -13.93
CA ALA A 302 2.29 12.93 -13.46
C ALA A 302 3.03 12.79 -12.12
N SER A 303 2.49 11.99 -11.19
CA SER A 303 3.17 11.72 -9.92
C SER A 303 4.49 10.99 -10.14
N ALA A 304 4.52 9.99 -11.03
CA ALA A 304 5.72 9.21 -11.32
C ALA A 304 6.81 10.06 -11.99
N GLU A 305 6.43 11.00 -12.86
CA GLU A 305 7.34 11.96 -13.47
C GLU A 305 7.95 12.87 -12.41
N SER A 306 7.10 13.47 -11.57
CA SER A 306 7.53 14.38 -10.51
C SER A 306 8.47 13.69 -9.50
N VAL A 307 8.11 12.51 -9.01
CA VAL A 307 8.96 11.72 -8.10
C VAL A 307 10.28 11.32 -8.74
N TRP A 308 10.27 11.01 -10.04
CA TRP A 308 11.50 10.66 -10.74
C TRP A 308 12.41 11.87 -10.92
N GLU A 309 11.86 13.06 -11.20
CA GLU A 309 12.63 14.29 -11.37
C GLU A 309 13.26 14.77 -10.07
N HIS A 310 12.53 14.70 -8.96
CA HIS A 310 12.98 15.14 -7.63
C HIS A 310 13.70 14.06 -6.82
N ARG A 311 14.00 12.90 -7.42
CA ARG A 311 14.75 11.84 -6.73
C ARG A 311 16.20 12.29 -6.51
N LEU A 312 16.77 11.89 -5.38
CA LEU A 312 18.21 11.98 -5.17
C LEU A 312 18.87 10.71 -5.70
N GLU A 313 19.98 10.86 -6.41
CA GLU A 313 20.77 9.72 -6.88
C GLU A 313 21.94 9.46 -5.92
N VAL A 314 22.01 8.24 -5.37
CA VAL A 314 23.12 7.79 -4.52
C VAL A 314 23.64 6.47 -5.07
N ASP A 315 24.93 6.44 -5.43
CA ASP A 315 25.59 5.29 -6.07
C ASP A 315 24.85 4.79 -7.33
N GLY A 316 24.27 5.71 -8.11
CA GLY A 316 23.52 5.40 -9.34
C GLY A 316 22.10 4.86 -9.10
N LEU A 317 21.60 4.87 -7.87
CA LEU A 317 20.28 4.35 -7.50
C LEU A 317 19.40 5.44 -6.84
N PRO A 318 18.09 5.44 -7.09
CA PRO A 318 17.19 6.50 -6.64
C PRO A 318 16.89 6.44 -5.14
N VAL A 319 16.82 7.59 -4.48
CA VAL A 319 16.20 7.83 -3.16
C VAL A 319 14.99 8.72 -3.40
N PHE A 320 13.83 8.30 -2.93
CA PHE A 320 12.57 9.02 -3.13
C PHE A 320 12.24 9.92 -1.94
N ALA A 321 11.72 11.11 -2.23
CA ALA A 321 11.20 12.06 -1.26
C ALA A 321 9.84 11.63 -0.71
N THR A 322 9.53 12.05 0.52
CA THR A 322 8.13 11.98 1.00
C THR A 322 7.27 13.05 0.34
N ASP A 323 7.80 14.24 0.10
CA ASP A 323 7.15 15.30 -0.68
C ASP A 323 7.44 15.02 -2.16
N TRP A 324 6.41 14.72 -2.94
CA TRP A 324 6.57 14.33 -4.33
C TRP A 324 6.80 15.52 -5.27
N CYS A 325 6.83 16.74 -4.74
CA CYS A 325 7.13 17.97 -5.47
C CYS A 325 8.39 18.70 -4.95
N ASP A 326 9.14 18.11 -4.03
CA ASP A 326 10.41 18.66 -3.50
C ASP A 326 11.54 17.63 -3.63
N ASP A 327 12.77 18.13 -3.70
CA ASP A 327 13.96 17.30 -3.88
C ASP A 327 14.20 16.38 -2.67
N ALA A 328 14.48 15.10 -2.96
CA ALA A 328 14.80 14.12 -1.93
C ALA A 328 16.10 14.48 -1.21
N ARG A 329 16.10 14.29 0.11
CA ARG A 329 17.24 14.62 0.96
C ARG A 329 18.10 13.39 1.24
N LEU A 330 19.42 13.58 1.34
CA LEU A 330 20.36 12.50 1.59
C LEU A 330 20.11 11.88 2.97
N PRO A 331 19.76 10.57 3.07
CA PRO A 331 19.54 9.94 4.35
C PRO A 331 20.86 9.78 5.13
N HIS A 332 20.90 10.25 6.38
CA HIS A 332 22.06 10.06 7.26
C HIS A 332 21.65 9.56 8.65
N ASN A 333 22.49 8.71 9.26
CA ASN A 333 22.29 8.24 10.63
C ASN A 333 22.62 9.34 11.64
N TYR A 334 21.74 9.58 12.61
CA TYR A 334 22.07 10.43 13.77
C TYR A 334 23.03 9.70 14.72
N GLY A 335 24.22 10.29 14.92
CA GLY A 335 25.16 10.05 16.03
C GLY A 335 26.09 8.82 15.91
N VAL A 336 27.39 9.03 15.70
CA VAL A 336 28.47 9.18 16.72
C VAL A 336 29.72 9.69 16.00
N GLY A 337 30.07 10.96 16.21
CA GLY A 337 31.33 11.59 15.80
C GLY A 337 31.50 12.86 16.63
N GLY A 338 32.54 12.89 17.46
CA GLY A 338 32.68 13.85 18.56
C GLY A 338 32.90 15.32 18.16
N SER A 339 32.69 16.16 19.19
CA SER A 339 33.13 17.55 19.37
C SER A 339 32.59 18.61 18.40
N ALA A 340 31.58 19.37 18.83
CA ALA A 340 31.75 20.74 19.35
C ALA A 340 30.39 21.46 19.46
N LEU A 341 30.15 22.02 20.65
CA LEU A 341 29.21 23.09 21.02
C LEU A 341 28.48 23.82 19.87
N SER A 342 27.28 23.37 19.52
CA SER A 342 26.17 24.19 18.99
C SER A 342 24.83 23.45 19.09
N ASP A 343 24.53 22.93 20.28
CA ASP A 343 23.19 22.45 20.63
C ASP A 343 22.23 23.65 20.68
N ILE A 344 21.42 23.82 19.63
CA ILE A 344 19.97 24.12 19.57
C ILE A 344 19.60 24.24 18.06
N VAL A 345 19.98 23.25 17.25
CA VAL A 345 19.35 23.07 15.93
C VAL A 345 18.39 21.91 16.08
N ARG A 346 17.09 22.18 15.89
CA ARG A 346 16.01 21.18 15.83
C ARG A 346 16.54 19.91 15.16
N VAL A 347 16.41 18.78 15.85
CA VAL A 347 16.69 17.44 15.31
C VAL A 347 15.68 17.18 14.18
N VAL A 348 15.99 17.63 12.96
CA VAL A 348 15.14 17.43 11.78
C VAL A 348 15.30 15.99 11.34
N ARG A 349 14.37 15.09 11.68
CA ARG A 349 14.29 13.73 11.12
C ARG A 349 14.18 13.81 9.60
N ILE A 350 14.86 12.89 8.89
CA ILE A 350 14.83 12.78 7.42
C ILE A 350 13.92 11.63 7.03
N ASP A 351 12.79 11.97 6.45
CA ASP A 351 11.69 11.05 6.14
C ASP A 351 12.13 10.02 5.07
N GLU A 352 13.01 10.42 4.16
CA GLU A 352 13.59 9.60 3.08
C GLU A 352 14.38 8.39 3.60
N ARG A 353 14.74 8.38 4.88
CA ARG A 353 15.39 7.25 5.53
C ARG A 353 14.46 6.05 5.64
N ASP A 354 13.16 6.26 5.79
CA ASP A 354 12.19 5.23 6.16
C ASP A 354 11.84 4.32 4.95
N LEU A 355 11.80 3.01 5.21
CA LEU A 355 11.41 2.00 4.22
C LEU A 355 10.06 2.31 3.60
N SER A 356 9.09 2.79 4.39
CA SER A 356 7.75 3.11 3.94
C SER A 356 7.73 4.15 2.81
N VAL A 357 8.51 5.23 2.94
CA VAL A 357 8.69 6.28 1.92
C VAL A 357 9.29 5.68 0.65
N GLN A 358 10.36 4.88 0.80
CA GLN A 358 11.03 4.26 -0.34
C GLN A 358 10.14 3.21 -1.05
N LEU A 359 9.32 2.46 -0.29
CA LEU A 359 8.34 1.53 -0.85
C LEU A 359 7.25 2.28 -1.64
N SER A 360 6.78 3.44 -1.17
CA SER A 360 5.81 4.24 -1.92
C SER A 360 6.34 4.71 -3.28
N GLY A 361 7.58 5.20 -3.33
CA GLY A 361 8.23 5.56 -4.59
C GLY A 361 8.37 4.36 -5.53
N TRP A 362 8.77 3.19 -5.00
CA TRP A 362 8.84 1.97 -5.81
C TRP A 362 7.46 1.52 -6.31
N MET A 363 6.43 1.52 -5.46
CA MET A 363 5.05 1.19 -5.86
C MET A 363 4.55 2.10 -6.98
N LEU A 364 4.84 3.40 -6.90
CA LEU A 364 4.47 4.38 -7.92
C LEU A 364 5.14 4.07 -9.26
N LEU A 365 6.43 3.71 -9.27
CA LEU A 365 7.13 3.38 -10.51
C LEU A 365 6.66 2.05 -11.11
N GLU A 366 6.33 1.06 -10.29
CA GLU A 366 5.69 -0.18 -10.77
C GLU A 366 4.28 0.10 -11.31
N ALA A 367 3.52 0.99 -10.69
CA ALA A 367 2.22 1.46 -11.16
C ALA A 367 2.33 2.17 -12.51
N ALA A 368 3.26 3.11 -12.66
CA ALA A 368 3.52 3.81 -13.92
C ALA A 368 4.00 2.85 -15.03
N ALA A 369 4.88 1.90 -14.70
CA ALA A 369 5.30 0.86 -15.61
C ALA A 369 4.10 0.04 -16.13
N ARG A 370 3.21 -0.39 -15.23
CA ARG A 370 2.00 -1.14 -15.60
C ARG A 370 1.05 -0.32 -16.47
N VAL A 371 0.81 0.94 -16.12
CA VAL A 371 -0.09 1.83 -16.89
C VAL A 371 0.48 2.12 -18.28
N SER A 372 1.80 2.29 -18.41
CA SER A 372 2.45 2.55 -19.70
C SER A 372 2.33 1.39 -20.69
N LEU A 373 2.06 0.16 -20.24
CA LEU A 373 1.94 -1.01 -21.13
C LEU A 373 0.57 -1.15 -21.79
N VAL A 374 -0.41 -0.35 -21.38
CA VAL A 374 -1.78 -0.39 -21.93
C VAL A 374 -1.99 0.68 -23.00
N ASP A 375 -0.96 1.50 -23.25
CA ASP A 375 -0.82 2.37 -24.44
C ASP A 375 -0.16 1.61 -25.59
#